data_AF-A0A6J0Z7X1-F1
#
_entry.id   AF-A0A6J0Z7X1-F1
#
_cell.length_a   1.000
_cell.length_b   1.000
_cell.length_c   1.000
_cell.angle_alpha   90.00
_cell.angle_beta   90.00
_cell.angle_gamma   90.00
#
_symmetry.space_group_name_H-M   'P 1'
#
loop_
_entity.id
_entity.type
_entity.pdbx_description
1 polymer ?
#
loop_
_entity_poly.entity_id
_entity_poly.type
_entity_poly.pdbx_seq_one_letter_code
_entity_poly.pdbx_strand_id
1 'polypeptide(L)' 'MKRAPDCDICPAVREDVYLFVKGTPEEYIAKVKEYNTNSAIVANARRLKGRVDEKLTEEDKQNALSVLNKVYSSSLC' A
#
# COMPACT_ATOMS: atom_id res chain seq x y z
N MET A 1 -2.08 23.98 23.56
CA MET A 1 -1.63 23.93 22.15
C MET A 1 -2.43 22.84 21.45
N LYS A 2 -3.30 23.18 20.49
CA LYS A 2 -3.88 22.18 19.57
C LYS A 2 -2.79 21.82 18.57
N ARG A 3 -2.38 20.54 18.54
CA ARG A 3 -1.43 20.02 17.55
C ARG A 3 -2.10 20.20 16.18
N ALA A 4 -1.40 20.80 15.20
CA ALA A 4 -1.89 20.80 13.82
C ALA A 4 -2.16 19.34 13.41
N PRO A 5 -3.21 19.05 12.63
CA PRO A 5 -3.35 17.73 12.04
C PRO A 5 -2.07 17.41 11.28
N ASP A 6 -1.54 16.22 11.50
CA ASP A 6 -0.46 15.68 10.68
C ASP A 6 -1.04 15.57 9.27
N CYS A 7 -0.68 16.50 8.38
CA CYS A 7 -1.19 16.52 7.00
C CYS A 7 -0.50 15.45 6.13
N ASP A 8 0.50 14.75 6.67
CA ASP A 8 1.17 13.68 5.95
C ASP A 8 0.27 12.45 5.82
N ILE A 9 0.51 11.65 4.76
CA ILE A 9 -0.14 10.36 4.60
C ILE A 9 0.03 9.51 5.86
N CYS A 10 -1.07 8.94 6.35
CA CYS A 10 -1.04 8.07 7.52
C CYS A 10 0.00 6.94 7.32
N PRO A 11 0.94 6.74 8.27
CA PRO A 11 2.00 5.73 8.12
C PRO A 11 1.47 4.33 7.83
N ALA A 12 0.32 3.95 8.41
CA ALA A 12 -0.32 2.68 8.16
C ALA A 12 -0.78 2.50 6.70
N VAL A 13 -1.29 3.57 6.08
CA VAL A 13 -1.70 3.56 4.66
C VAL A 13 -0.47 3.49 3.77
N ARG A 14 0.60 4.21 4.11
CA ARG A 14 1.86 4.16 3.37
C ARG A 14 2.48 2.75 3.38
N GLU A 15 2.43 2.08 4.53
CA GLU A 15 2.89 0.70 4.69
C GLU A 15 2.03 -0.30 3.89
N ASP A 16 0.70 -0.18 3.96
CA ASP A 16 -0.23 -1.01 3.19
C ASP A 16 0.05 -0.95 1.68
N VAL A 17 0.17 0.26 1.12
CA VAL A 17 0.48 0.47 -0.30
C VAL A 17 1.87 -0.07 -0.65
N TYR A 18 2.86 0.11 0.22
CA TYR A 18 4.21 -0.44 -0.01
C TYR A 18 4.18 -1.97 -0.10
N LEU A 19 3.51 -2.64 0.84
CA LEU A 19 3.38 -4.10 0.84
C LEU A 19 2.58 -4.60 -0.37
N PHE A 20 1.55 -3.87 -0.79
CA PHE A 20 0.81 -4.18 -2.01
C PHE A 20 1.72 -4.16 -3.26
N VAL A 21 2.60 -3.16 -3.39
CA VAL A 21 3.48 -3.02 -4.56
C VAL A 21 4.69 -3.95 -4.52
N LYS A 22 5.36 -4.08 -3.36
CA LYS A 22 6.69 -4.73 -3.26
C LYS A 22 6.79 -5.84 -2.22
N GLY A 23 5.90 -5.86 -1.24
CA GLY A 23 5.88 -6.94 -0.24
C GLY A 23 5.53 -8.29 -0.87
N THR A 24 5.77 -9.37 -0.15
CA THR A 24 5.26 -10.70 -0.54
C THR A 24 3.73 -10.76 -0.39
N PRO A 25 3.05 -11.68 -1.09
CA PRO A 25 1.61 -11.88 -0.90
C PRO A 25 1.22 -12.14 0.56
N GLU A 26 2.03 -12.90 1.29
CA GLU A 26 1.78 -13.24 2.69
C GLU A 26 1.91 -12.03 3.61
N GLU A 27 2.94 -11.19 3.43
CA GLU A 27 3.11 -9.95 4.21
C GLU A 27 1.97 -8.97 3.97
N TYR A 28 1.59 -8.74 2.71
CA TYR A 28 0.46 -7.87 2.39
C TYR A 28 -0.85 -8.38 3.00
N ILE A 29 -1.12 -9.69 2.92
CA ILE A 29 -2.34 -10.26 3.48
C ILE A 29 -2.34 -10.27 5.01
N ALA A 30 -1.18 -10.44 5.64
CA ALA A 30 -1.06 -10.25 7.08
C ALA A 30 -1.46 -8.82 7.48
N LYS A 31 -0.95 -7.81 6.74
CA LYS A 31 -1.28 -6.41 6.98
C LYS A 31 -2.77 -6.11 6.81
N VAL A 32 -3.39 -6.56 5.72
CA VAL A 32 -4.84 -6.35 5.47
C VAL A 32 -5.69 -6.92 6.61
N LYS A 33 -5.31 -8.09 7.15
CA LYS A 33 -6.04 -8.74 8.25
C LYS A 33 -5.99 -8.00 9.58
N GLU A 34 -5.02 -7.11 9.79
CA GLU A 34 -5.00 -6.21 10.97
C GLU A 34 -6.21 -5.27 10.98
N TYR A 35 -6.73 -4.92 9.80
CA TYR A 35 -7.84 -3.96 9.65
C TYR A 35 -9.15 -4.63 9.30
N ASN A 36 -9.13 -5.73 8.53
CA ASN A 36 -10.33 -6.41 8.10
C ASN A 36 -10.12 -7.91 7.90
N THR A 37 -10.87 -8.71 8.65
CA THR A 37 -10.81 -10.18 8.61
C THR A 37 -11.92 -10.82 7.76
N ASN A 38 -12.76 -10.01 7.10
CA ASN A 38 -13.79 -10.52 6.19
C ASN A 38 -13.13 -11.35 5.07
N SER A 39 -13.57 -12.60 4.92
CA SER A 39 -12.97 -13.56 4.00
C SER A 39 -13.04 -13.12 2.54
N ALA A 40 -14.10 -12.43 2.12
CA ALA A 40 -14.24 -11.92 0.76
C ALA A 40 -13.25 -10.77 0.48
N ILE A 41 -13.01 -9.90 1.47
CA ILE A 41 -12.03 -8.81 1.36
C ILE A 41 -10.62 -9.38 1.26
N VAL A 42 -10.26 -10.33 2.15
CA VAL A 42 -8.95 -10.98 2.14
C VAL A 42 -8.71 -11.76 0.84
N ALA A 43 -9.71 -12.48 0.33
CA ALA A 43 -9.61 -13.20 -0.94
C ALA A 43 -9.39 -12.26 -2.13
N ASN A 44 -10.13 -11.14 -2.18
CA ASN A 44 -9.95 -10.13 -3.22
C ASN A 44 -8.58 -9.45 -3.13
N ALA A 45 -8.11 -9.11 -1.93
CA ALA A 45 -6.78 -8.56 -1.72
C ALA A 45 -5.70 -9.51 -2.25
N ARG A 46 -5.81 -10.81 -1.96
CA ARG A 46 -4.84 -11.81 -2.44
C ARG A 46 -4.86 -11.94 -3.96
N ARG A 47 -6.06 -11.90 -4.57
CA ARG A 47 -6.22 -11.93 -6.02
C ARG A 47 -5.58 -10.71 -6.69
N LEU A 48 -5.82 -9.51 -6.18
CA LEU A 48 -5.24 -8.28 -6.71
C LEU A 48 -3.72 -8.27 -6.57
N LYS A 49 -3.20 -8.65 -5.40
CA LYS A 49 -1.76 -8.76 -5.15
C LYS A 49 -1.08 -9.70 -6.13
N GLY A 50 -1.64 -10.91 -6.32
CA GLY A 50 -1.11 -11.85 -7.30
C GLY A 50 -1.07 -11.28 -8.72
N ARG A 51 -2.08 -10.50 -9.12
CA ARG A 51 -2.08 -9.84 -10.45
C ARG A 51 -1.05 -8.73 -10.58
N VAL A 52 -0.83 -7.95 -9.53
CA VAL A 52 0.19 -6.90 -9.51
C VAL A 52 1.57 -7.53 -9.61
N ASP A 53 1.84 -8.58 -8.84
CA ASP A 53 3.13 -9.28 -8.86
C ASP A 53 3.41 -10.00 -10.18
N GLU A 54 2.38 -10.57 -10.82
CA GLU A 54 2.47 -11.21 -12.13
C GLU A 54 2.74 -10.18 -13.25
N LYS A 55 2.11 -9.01 -13.19
CA LYS A 55 2.07 -8.05 -14.30
C LYS A 55 3.17 -7.00 -14.24
N LEU A 56 3.54 -6.54 -13.06
CA LEU A 56 4.52 -5.48 -12.91
C LEU A 56 5.93 -6.06 -12.83
N THR A 57 6.81 -5.56 -13.69
CA THR A 57 8.24 -5.82 -13.57
C THR A 57 8.81 -5.13 -12.33
N GLU A 58 10.03 -5.50 -11.94
CA GLU A 58 10.73 -4.80 -10.84
C GLU A 58 10.94 -3.31 -11.15
N GLU A 59 11.17 -2.96 -12.41
CA GLU A 59 11.25 -1.56 -12.84
C GLU A 59 9.90 -0.83 -12.65
N ASP A 60 8.79 -1.45 -13.06
CA ASP A 60 7.45 -0.87 -12.86
C ASP A 60 7.14 -0.63 -11.39
N LYS A 61 7.51 -1.58 -10.51
CA LYS A 61 7.33 -1.44 -9.06
C LYS A 61 8.18 -0.29 -8.49
N GLN A 62 9.43 -0.15 -8.93
CA GLN A 62 10.28 0.97 -8.53
C GLN A 62 9.72 2.31 -9.00
N ASN A 63 9.26 2.37 -10.25
CA ASN A 63 8.62 3.56 -10.82
C ASN A 63 7.33 3.92 -10.09
N ALA A 64 6.49 2.94 -9.75
CA ALA A 64 5.28 3.15 -8.96
C ALA A 64 5.60 3.73 -7.58
N LEU A 65 6.59 3.18 -6.87
CA LEU A 65 7.03 3.71 -5.57
C LEU A 65 7.60 5.14 -5.69
N SER A 66 8.33 5.45 -6.76
CA SER A 66 8.81 6.80 -7.05
C SER A 66 7.66 7.80 -7.25
N VAL A 67 6.64 7.41 -8.01
CA VAL A 67 5.42 8.22 -8.20
C VAL A 67 4.69 8.42 -6.87
N LEU A 68 4.51 7.36 -6.07
CA LEU A 68 3.87 7.46 -4.76
C LEU A 68 4.62 8.41 -3.82
N ASN A 69 5.95 8.40 -3.82
CA ASN A 69 6.72 9.36 -3.02
C ASN A 69 6.47 10.81 -3.46
N LYS A 70 6.30 11.08 -4.76
CA LYS A 70 5.90 12.42 -5.26
C LYS A 70 4.49 12.81 -4.83
N VAL A 71 3.57 11.84 -4.77
CA VAL A 71 2.21 12.06 -4.25
C VAL A 71 2.29 12.44 -2.77
N TYR A 72 3.01 11.67 -1.95
CA TYR A 72 3.11 11.91 -0.52
C TYR A 72 3.85 13.20 -0.14
N SER A 73 4.77 13.67 -0.99
CA SER A 73 5.49 14.94 -0.76
C SER A 73 4.83 16.15 -1.42
N SER A 74 3.68 15.97 -2.08
CA SER A 74 2.94 17.04 -2.73
C SER A 74 2.32 17.96 -1.68
N SER A 75 2.28 19.27 -1.93
CA SER A 75 1.52 20.21 -1.09
C SER A 75 -0.01 20.02 -1.16
N LEU A 76 -0.47 19.11 -2.03
CA LEU A 76 -1.87 18.72 -2.17
C LEU A 76 -2.22 17.45 -1.38
N CYS A 77 -1.22 16.74 -0.84
CA CYS A 77 -1.39 15.64 0.08
C CYS A 77 -1.50 16.20 1.50
#